data_AF-A0A1M6PPN8-F1
#
_entry.id   AF-A0A1M6PPN8-F1
#
_cell.length_a   1.000
_cell.length_b   1.000
_cell.length_c   1.000
_cell.angle_alpha   90.00
_cell.angle_beta   90.00
_cell.angle_gamma   90.00
#
_symmetry.space_group_name_H-M   'P 1'
#
loop_
_entity.id
_entity.type
_entity.pdbx_description
1 polymer ?
#
loop_
_entity_poly.entity_id
_entity_poly.type
_entity_poly.pdbx_seq_one_letter_code
_entity_poly.pdbx_strand_id
1 'polypeptide(L)'
;KILEVSVNTPEFYGYSKREKTEEFKLAYKKRACHEGKNGEIKRFHGLDRARGYGLKSMQMQAKLTVLAVNLKRIASLVSSCFDKKYCVMEVKLFFMGNYLKYLLKTA
;
A
#
# COMPACT_ATOMS: atom_id res chain seq x y z
N LYS A 1 18.09 -47.69 0.11
CA LYS A 1 18.15 -46.35 -0.53
C LYS A 1 19.18 -45.54 0.25
N ILE A 2 20.28 -45.13 -0.37
CA ILE A 2 21.28 -44.27 0.30
C ILE A 2 20.78 -42.83 0.16
N LEU A 3 20.71 -42.10 1.27
CA LEU A 3 20.32 -40.69 1.28
C LEU A 3 21.58 -39.84 1.12
N GLU A 4 21.70 -39.13 0.00
CA GLU A 4 22.76 -38.16 -0.20
C GLU A 4 22.38 -36.82 0.44
N VAL A 5 23.32 -36.24 1.17
CA VAL A 5 23.17 -34.96 1.85
C VAL A 5 23.72 -33.87 0.94
N SER A 6 22.92 -32.83 0.69
CA SER A 6 23.36 -31.71 -0.16
C SER A 6 24.38 -30.84 0.55
N VAL A 7 25.25 -30.16 -0.22
CA VAL A 7 26.30 -29.26 0.29
C VAL A 7 25.71 -28.14 1.17
N ASN A 8 24.48 -27.69 0.91
CA ASN A 8 23.80 -26.62 1.66
C ASN A 8 23.08 -27.09 2.94
N THR A 9 23.01 -28.40 3.20
CA THR A 9 22.34 -28.96 4.39
C THR A 9 22.74 -28.31 5.72
N PRO A 10 24.03 -28.00 6.00
CA PRO A 10 24.39 -27.28 7.23
C PRO A 10 23.74 -25.90 7.36
N GLU A 11 23.61 -25.16 6.26
CA GLU A 11 22.97 -23.83 6.25
C GLU A 11 21.47 -23.94 6.54
N PHE A 12 20.79 -24.87 5.87
CA PHE A 12 19.36 -25.15 6.09
C PHE A 12 19.07 -25.56 7.53
N TYR A 13 19.94 -26.39 8.11
CA TYR A 13 19.83 -26.77 9.50
C TYR A 13 19.98 -25.56 10.45
N GLY A 14 20.89 -24.63 10.12
CA GLY A 14 21.05 -23.37 10.84
C GLY A 14 19.81 -22.46 10.78
N TYR A 15 19.17 -22.34 9.62
CA TYR A 15 17.90 -21.61 9.49
C TYR A 15 16.78 -22.27 10.32
N SER A 16 16.64 -23.59 10.24
CA SER A 16 15.62 -24.33 11.00
C SER A 16 15.76 -24.15 12.51
N LYS A 17 16.99 -24.12 13.03
CA LYS A 17 17.24 -23.82 14.45
C LYS A 17 16.83 -22.40 14.82
N ARG A 18 17.19 -21.40 14.00
CA ARG A 18 16.84 -20.00 14.24
C ARG A 18 15.34 -19.75 14.22
N GLU A 19 14.62 -20.37 13.29
CA GLU A 19 13.17 -20.24 13.18
C GLU A 19 12.41 -20.70 14.45
N LYS A 20 12.98 -21.66 15.18
CA LYS A 20 12.40 -22.20 16.43
C LYS A 20 12.60 -21.28 17.64
N THR A 21 13.50 -20.30 17.56
CA THR A 21 13.77 -19.36 18.65
C THR A 21 12.54 -18.47 18.93
N GLU A 22 12.33 -18.12 20.19
CA GLU A 22 11.19 -17.26 20.58
C GLU A 22 11.31 -15.85 20.00
N GLU A 23 12.54 -15.32 19.91
CA GLU A 23 12.82 -14.04 19.24
C GLU A 23 12.31 -14.03 17.79
N PHE A 24 12.61 -15.09 17.03
CA PHE A 24 12.14 -15.22 15.66
C PHE A 24 10.61 -15.30 15.60
N LYS A 25 9.98 -16.12 16.45
CA LYS A 25 8.52 -16.25 16.49
C LYS A 25 7.82 -14.93 16.81
N LEU A 26 8.35 -14.16 17.75
CA LEU A 26 7.82 -12.82 18.09
C LEU A 26 7.96 -11.84 16.92
N ALA A 27 9.10 -11.86 16.23
CA ALA A 27 9.28 -11.07 15.02
C ALA A 27 8.33 -11.53 13.89
N TYR A 28 8.14 -12.84 13.74
CA TYR A 28 7.28 -13.44 12.72
C TYR A 28 5.81 -13.04 12.87
N LYS A 29 5.30 -12.95 14.11
CA LYS A 29 3.93 -12.49 14.39
C LYS A 29 3.63 -11.11 13.80
N LYS A 30 4.64 -10.23 13.69
CA LYS A 30 4.49 -8.89 13.08
C LYS A 30 4.27 -8.96 11.57
N ARG A 31 4.57 -10.07 10.89
CA ARG A 31 4.39 -10.21 9.44
C ARG A 31 2.92 -10.14 9.01
N ALA A 32 2.01 -10.68 9.80
CA ALA A 32 0.58 -10.75 9.47
C ALA A 32 -0.01 -9.37 9.14
N CYS A 33 0.39 -8.31 9.85
CA CYS A 33 -0.10 -6.95 9.56
C CYS A 33 0.48 -6.37 8.25
N HIS A 34 1.70 -6.77 7.87
CA HIS A 34 2.33 -6.36 6.62
C HIS A 34 1.75 -7.07 5.41
N GLU A 35 1.33 -8.33 5.55
CA GLU A 35 0.76 -9.13 4.45
C GLU A 35 -0.55 -8.56 3.92
N GLY A 36 -1.44 -8.09 4.81
CA GLY A 36 -2.68 -7.44 4.40
C GLY A 36 -2.41 -6.21 3.51
N LYS A 37 -1.45 -5.37 3.90
CA LYS A 37 -1.09 -4.18 3.13
C LYS A 37 -0.39 -4.53 1.81
N ASN A 38 0.48 -5.55 1.80
CA ASN A 38 1.11 -6.05 0.59
C ASN A 38 0.08 -6.63 -0.39
N GLY A 39 -0.96 -7.30 0.12
CA GLY A 39 -2.09 -7.78 -0.66
C GLY A 39 -2.86 -6.64 -1.33
N GLU A 40 -3.17 -5.57 -0.57
CA GLU A 40 -3.82 -4.37 -1.11
C GLU A 40 -2.99 -3.72 -2.21
N ILE A 41 -1.70 -3.52 -1.95
CA ILE A 41 -0.75 -2.90 -2.88
C ILE A 41 -0.68 -3.70 -4.19
N LYS A 42 -0.59 -5.03 -4.12
CA LYS A 42 -0.56 -5.88 -5.31
C LYS A 42 -1.89 -5.84 -6.08
N ARG A 43 -3.01 -6.07 -5.40
CA ARG A 43 -4.33 -6.24 -6.05
C ARG A 43 -4.97 -4.93 -6.53
N PHE A 44 -4.96 -3.89 -5.70
CA PHE A 44 -5.69 -2.65 -5.99
C PHE A 44 -4.82 -1.54 -6.59
N HIS A 45 -3.51 -1.59 -6.37
CA HIS A 45 -2.58 -0.54 -6.82
C HIS A 45 -1.59 -1.04 -7.90
N GLY A 46 -1.88 -2.19 -8.51
CA GLY A 46 -1.23 -2.66 -9.74
C GLY A 46 0.22 -3.08 -9.58
N LEU A 47 0.64 -3.51 -8.39
CA LEU A 47 1.95 -4.14 -8.16
C LEU A 47 1.94 -5.66 -8.38
N ASP A 48 0.80 -6.23 -8.76
CA ASP A 48 0.69 -7.61 -9.23
C ASP A 48 1.39 -7.84 -10.58
N ARG A 49 1.49 -6.78 -11.41
CA ARG A 49 2.08 -6.83 -12.75
C ARG A 49 3.13 -5.76 -12.95
N ALA A 50 4.24 -6.15 -13.57
CA ALA A 50 5.26 -5.24 -14.06
C ALA A 50 4.70 -4.37 -15.20
N ARG A 51 4.80 -3.04 -15.07
CA ARG A 51 4.39 -2.08 -16.12
C ARG A 51 5.48 -1.86 -17.17
N GLY A 52 6.74 -2.13 -16.82
CA GLY A 52 7.88 -2.02 -17.72
C GLY A 52 8.94 -3.07 -17.41
N TYR A 53 9.89 -3.23 -18.32
CA TYR A 53 10.94 -4.23 -18.21
C TYR A 53 12.11 -3.74 -17.36
N GLY A 54 12.78 -4.68 -16.69
CA GLY A 54 14.01 -4.44 -15.94
C GLY A 54 13.79 -3.96 -14.50
N LEU A 55 14.83 -4.17 -13.68
CA LEU A 55 14.81 -3.90 -12.24
C LEU A 55 14.52 -2.43 -11.92
N LYS A 56 15.08 -1.50 -12.70
CA LYS A 56 14.88 -0.06 -12.51
C LYS A 56 13.41 0.35 -12.66
N SER A 57 12.72 -0.18 -13.67
CA SER A 57 11.29 0.10 -13.91
C SER A 57 10.43 -0.43 -12.76
N MET A 58 10.69 -1.68 -12.34
CA MET A 58 9.99 -2.29 -11.19
C MET A 58 10.22 -1.55 -9.88
N GLN A 59 11.45 -1.11 -9.61
CA GLN A 59 11.76 -0.31 -8.41
C GLN A 59 11.02 1.03 -8.43
N MET A 60 10.97 1.70 -9.59
CA MET A 60 10.26 2.97 -9.72
C MET A 60 8.75 2.77 -9.51
N GLN A 61 8.16 1.77 -10.15
CA GLN A 61 6.75 1.40 -9.96
C GLN A 61 6.44 1.15 -8.48
N ALA A 62 7.25 0.33 -7.80
CA ALA A 62 7.04 0.04 -6.39
C ALA A 62 7.13 1.27 -5.49
N LYS A 63 8.14 2.13 -5.71
CA LYS A 63 8.31 3.38 -4.93
C LYS A 63 7.13 4.32 -5.11
N LEU A 64 6.69 4.53 -6.35
CA LEU A 64 5.56 5.43 -6.66
C LEU A 64 4.24 4.88 -6.11
N THR A 65 3.99 3.58 -6.24
CA THR A 65 2.79 2.95 -5.69
C THR A 65 2.74 3.10 -4.17
N VAL A 66 3.84 2.83 -3.46
CA VAL A 66 3.91 2.99 -2.00
C VAL A 66 3.67 4.46 -1.59
N LEU A 67 4.27 5.41 -2.32
CA LEU A 67 4.05 6.83 -2.09
C LEU A 67 2.57 7.21 -2.24
N ALA A 68 1.93 6.82 -3.35
CA ALA A 68 0.53 7.11 -3.61
C ALA A 68 -0.40 6.52 -2.54
N VAL A 69 -0.13 5.28 -2.11
CA VAL A 69 -0.89 4.59 -1.06
C VAL A 69 -0.76 5.30 0.29
N ASN A 70 0.44 5.76 0.64
CA ASN A 70 0.67 6.53 1.86
C ASN A 70 -0.03 7.89 1.82
N LEU A 71 0.02 8.60 0.69
CA LEU A 71 -0.71 9.85 0.49
C LEU A 71 -2.22 9.66 0.64
N LYS A 72 -2.79 8.60 0.05
CA LYS A 72 -4.20 8.24 0.20
C LYS A 72 -4.58 8.01 1.67
N ARG A 73 -3.71 7.35 2.44
CA ARG A 73 -3.93 7.13 3.87
C ARG A 73 -3.91 8.44 4.66
N ILE A 74 -2.93 9.31 4.43
CA ILE A 74 -2.84 10.61 5.10
C ILE A 74 -4.09 11.44 4.79
N ALA A 75 -4.50 11.52 3.53
CA ALA A 75 -5.71 12.23 3.13
C ALA A 75 -6.97 11.69 3.83
N SER A 76 -7.10 10.36 3.95
CA SER A 76 -8.21 9.73 4.68
C SER A 76 -8.21 10.08 6.17
N LEU A 77 -7.03 10.12 6.82
CA LEU A 77 -6.91 10.47 8.23
C LEU A 77 -7.27 11.94 8.45
N VAL A 78 -6.70 12.84 7.63
CA VAL A 78 -7.03 14.27 7.66
C VAL A 78 -8.53 14.46 7.45
N SER A 79 -9.12 13.84 6.42
CA SER A 79 -10.57 13.94 6.17
C SER A 79 -11.43 13.37 7.30
N SER A 80 -10.93 12.42 8.09
CA SER A 80 -11.67 11.91 9.26
C SER A 80 -11.54 12.81 10.49
N CYS A 81 -10.44 13.58 10.59
CA CYS A 81 -10.22 14.56 11.64
C CYS A 81 -10.94 15.88 11.36
N PHE A 82 -11.11 16.25 10.09
CA PHE A 82 -11.91 17.38 9.67
C PHE A 82 -13.38 16.94 9.58
N ASP A 83 -14.15 17.23 10.63
CA ASP A 83 -15.59 16.98 10.68
C ASP A 83 -16.30 17.37 9.37
N LYS A 84 -17.06 16.43 8.80
CA LYS A 84 -17.77 16.57 7.52
C LYS A 84 -18.84 17.68 7.47
N LYS A 85 -19.01 18.46 8.55
CA LYS A 85 -20.01 19.53 8.64
C LYS A 85 -19.72 20.72 7.72
N TYR A 86 -18.45 21.04 7.46
CA TYR A 86 -18.08 22.26 6.71
C TYR A 86 -17.83 22.02 5.21
N CYS A 87 -17.44 20.81 4.79
CA CYS A 87 -17.06 20.54 3.39
C CYS A 87 -18.27 20.44 2.43
N VAL A 88 -19.41 19.89 2.89
CA VAL A 88 -20.62 19.81 2.05
C VAL A 88 -21.19 21.20 1.76
N MET A 89 -21.05 22.14 2.69
CA MET A 89 -21.57 23.50 2.53
C MET A 89 -20.77 24.32 1.51
N GLU A 90 -19.43 24.20 1.51
CA GLU A 90 -18.57 24.93 0.55
C GLU A 90 -18.70 24.43 -0.89
N VAL A 91 -18.78 23.11 -1.10
CA VAL A 91 -18.93 22.55 -2.45
C VAL A 91 -20.29 22.95 -3.05
N LYS A 92 -21.37 22.93 -2.26
CA LYS A 92 -22.71 23.34 -2.74
C LYS A 92 -22.75 24.82 -3.12
N LEU A 93 -22.09 25.69 -2.34
CA LEU A 93 -21.99 27.12 -2.62
C LEU A 93 -21.18 27.38 -3.90
N PHE A 94 -20.08 26.64 -4.10
CA PHE A 94 -19.25 26.76 -5.31
C PHE A 94 -20.00 26.29 -6.57
N PHE A 95 -20.77 25.21 -6.49
CA PHE A 95 -21.59 24.74 -7.63
C PHE A 95 -22.77 25.67 -7.93
N MET A 96 -23.47 26.21 -6.91
CA MET A 96 -24.54 27.20 -7.14
C MET A 96 -24.02 28.54 -7.66
N GLY A 97 -22.87 29.02 -7.15
CA GLY A 97 -22.25 30.26 -7.61
C GLY A 97 -21.81 30.20 -9.08
N ASN A 98 -21.31 29.06 -9.53
CA ASN A 98 -20.97 28.86 -10.94
C ASN A 98 -22.24 28.76 -11.82
N TYR A 99 -23.29 28.06 -11.38
CA TYR A 99 -24.57 28.01 -12.11
C TYR A 99 -25.20 29.41 -12.29
N LEU A 100 -25.21 30.26 -11.25
CA LEU A 100 -25.72 31.63 -11.35
C LEU A 100 -24.88 32.49 -12.32
N LYS A 101 -23.55 32.31 -12.32
CA LYS A 101 -22.66 33.00 -13.28
C LYS A 101 -22.93 32.60 -14.72
N TYR A 102 -23.25 31.34 -14.99
CA TYR A 102 -23.63 30.90 -16.33
C TYR A 102 -24.97 31.49 -16.76
N LEU A 103 -25.97 31.52 -15.87
CA LEU A 103 -27.32 32.03 -16.17
C LEU A 103 -27.34 33.54 -16.45
N LEU A 104 -26.61 34.35 -15.67
CA LEU A 104 -26.47 35.80 -15.88
C LEU A 104 -25.70 36.17 -17.16
N LYS A 105 -24.99 35.22 -17.77
CA LYS A 105 -24.19 35.46 -18.99
C LYS A 105 -24.97 35.19 -20.29
N THR A 106 -26.14 34.58 -20.15
CA THR A 106 -27.08 34.21 -21.23
C THR A 106 -28.36 35.03 -21.23
N ALA A 107 -28.48 36.03 -20.34
CA ALA A 107 -29.56 37.00 -20.28
C ALA A 107 -29.12 38.33 -20.92
#